data_AF-A0A9E1QUK5-F1
#
_entry.id   AF-A0A9E1QUK5-F1
#
_cell.length_a   1.000
_cell.length_b   1.000
_cell.length_c   1.000
_cell.angle_alpha   90.00
_cell.angle_beta   90.00
_cell.angle_gamma   90.00
#
_symmetry.space_group_name_H-M   'P 1'
#
loop_
_entity.id
_entity.type
_entity.pdbx_description
1 polymer ?
#
loop_
_entity_poly.entity_id
_entity_poly.type
_entity_poly.pdbx_seq_one_letter_code
_entity_poly.pdbx_strand_id
1 'polypeptide(L)'
;MDDSFKERSLRYHMDPLPGKLEIRATKPMANARDLAMAYSPGVAYACGHIVKNPTDVDKVTARGNLVAVITNGSAVLGLGDIGPLASKPVMEGKAVLFKKFANIDVFDIEIDEPNVDKIVDIIASLEPTFGGVNLEDIKAPECFLIEKKLHERMKIPVFHDDQHGTAIVSAAAIYNGLRIVEKRIEDIKVVVTGAGAASIACVNLLVTMGLQKNNVRMIDRNGVIYKGREVGMNPWKEDYASETSDRTLDDAIVDADLFLGLSGPGILKASMIKKMAPNPLVLAMSNPTPEIMPELAKKTRPDAIIATGRSDFPNQVNNVLCFPFI
;
A
#
# COMPACT_ATOMS: atom_id res chain seq x y z
N MET A 1 14.12 34.17 -0.53
CA MET A 1 14.52 32.82 -0.07
C MET A 1 13.66 31.87 -0.87
N ASP A 2 14.26 30.84 -1.47
CA ASP A 2 13.45 29.79 -2.11
C ASP A 2 12.59 29.12 -1.03
N ASP A 3 11.32 28.87 -1.33
CA ASP A 3 10.40 28.27 -0.36
C ASP A 3 10.92 26.89 0.05
N SER A 4 10.77 26.56 1.34
CA SER A 4 11.10 25.23 1.82
C SER A 4 10.24 24.17 1.11
N PHE A 5 10.73 22.92 1.02
CA PHE A 5 9.93 21.82 0.46
C PHE A 5 8.56 21.68 1.14
N LYS A 6 8.50 21.92 2.45
CA LYS A 6 7.25 21.93 3.22
C LYS A 6 6.27 22.99 2.73
N GLU A 7 6.73 24.23 2.56
CA GLU A 7 5.88 25.35 2.11
C GLU A 7 5.38 25.12 0.68
N ARG A 8 6.23 24.63 -0.22
CA ARG A 8 5.84 24.29 -1.60
C ARG A 8 4.79 23.17 -1.64
N SER A 9 4.96 22.14 -0.82
CA SER A 9 3.99 21.05 -0.71
C SER A 9 2.64 21.53 -0.17
N LEU A 10 2.62 22.38 0.86
CA LEU A 10 1.36 22.95 1.36
C LEU A 10 0.68 23.83 0.31
N ARG A 11 1.45 24.68 -0.38
CA ARG A 11 0.92 25.55 -1.44
C ARG A 11 0.28 24.74 -2.57
N TYR A 12 0.90 23.63 -2.97
CA TYR A 12 0.36 22.71 -3.98
C TYR A 12 -1.04 22.19 -3.63
N HIS A 13 -1.36 22.06 -2.34
CA HIS A 13 -2.68 21.59 -1.89
C HIS A 13 -3.71 22.72 -1.67
N MET A 14 -3.29 23.97 -1.62
CA MET A 14 -4.13 25.13 -1.24
C MET A 14 -4.43 26.05 -2.42
N ASP A 15 -3.46 26.24 -3.31
CA ASP A 15 -3.52 27.26 -4.35
C ASP A 15 -3.62 26.64 -5.75
N PRO A 16 -4.40 27.25 -6.67
CA PRO A 16 -5.31 28.39 -6.44
C PRO A 16 -6.62 28.00 -5.76
N LEU A 17 -6.91 26.70 -5.66
CA LEU A 17 -8.08 26.13 -5.01
C LEU A 17 -7.65 24.91 -4.20
N PRO A 18 -8.24 24.67 -3.01
CA PRO A 18 -7.89 23.50 -2.20
C PRO A 18 -8.24 22.17 -2.87
N GLY A 19 -7.41 21.15 -2.59
CA GLY A 19 -7.62 19.78 -3.05
C GLY A 19 -6.96 19.49 -4.40
N LYS A 20 -7.04 18.22 -4.84
CA LYS A 20 -6.32 17.75 -6.04
C LYS A 20 -7.21 17.21 -7.15
N LEU A 21 -8.51 17.13 -6.93
CA LEU A 21 -9.47 16.56 -7.88
C LEU A 21 -10.76 17.35 -7.95
N GLU A 22 -11.45 17.22 -9.08
CA GLU A 22 -12.77 17.78 -9.34
C GLU A 22 -13.63 16.78 -10.11
N ILE A 23 -14.95 16.92 -10.02
CA ILE A 23 -15.87 16.16 -10.88
C ILE A 23 -16.09 16.95 -12.15
N ARG A 24 -15.84 16.31 -13.30
CA ARG A 24 -16.09 16.91 -14.61
C ARG A 24 -17.09 16.09 -15.40
N ALA A 25 -18.12 16.76 -15.92
CA ALA A 25 -19.08 16.13 -16.82
C ALA A 25 -18.42 15.69 -18.14
N THR A 26 -18.73 14.48 -18.58
CA THR A 26 -18.20 13.90 -19.83
C THR A 26 -19.13 14.09 -21.03
N LYS A 27 -20.37 14.52 -20.80
CA LYS A 27 -21.38 14.79 -21.82
C LYS A 27 -21.73 16.28 -21.84
N PRO A 28 -22.05 16.86 -23.01
CA PRO A 28 -22.52 18.24 -23.10
C PRO A 28 -23.78 18.47 -22.27
N MET A 29 -23.92 19.67 -21.72
CA MET A 29 -25.10 20.15 -20.99
C MET A 29 -25.38 21.62 -21.36
N ALA A 30 -25.23 21.96 -22.65
CA ALA A 30 -25.19 23.35 -23.10
C ALA A 30 -26.59 23.94 -23.36
N ASN A 31 -27.61 23.09 -23.51
CA ASN A 31 -28.96 23.50 -23.90
C ASN A 31 -30.04 22.56 -23.35
N ALA A 32 -31.30 22.90 -23.57
CA ALA A 32 -32.45 22.14 -23.07
C ALA A 32 -32.52 20.69 -23.59
N ARG A 33 -32.07 20.44 -24.83
CA ARG A 33 -32.02 19.09 -25.39
C ARG A 33 -31.00 18.24 -24.64
N ASP A 34 -29.81 18.78 -24.38
CA ASP A 34 -28.77 18.09 -23.64
C ASP A 34 -29.23 17.77 -22.20
N LEU A 35 -29.86 18.74 -21.52
CA LEU A 35 -30.39 18.54 -20.17
C LEU A 35 -31.49 17.47 -20.13
N ALA A 36 -32.37 17.43 -21.13
CA ALA A 36 -33.41 16.42 -21.25
C ALA A 36 -32.85 15.00 -21.47
N MET A 37 -31.64 14.86 -22.01
CA MET A 37 -30.94 13.58 -22.15
C MET A 37 -30.15 13.21 -20.89
N ALA A 38 -29.45 14.17 -20.30
CA ALA A 38 -28.61 13.97 -19.11
C ALA A 38 -29.45 13.68 -17.85
N TYR A 39 -30.66 14.22 -17.78
CA TYR A 39 -31.58 14.05 -16.67
C TYR A 39 -32.99 13.75 -17.15
N SER A 40 -34.01 14.27 -16.48
CA SER A 40 -35.40 14.04 -16.84
C SER A 40 -35.78 14.72 -18.17
N PRO A 41 -36.53 14.02 -19.05
CA PRO A 41 -37.06 12.68 -18.88
C PRO A 41 -36.13 11.54 -19.37
N GLY A 42 -35.05 11.86 -20.11
CA GLY A 42 -34.23 10.88 -20.85
C GLY A 42 -33.52 9.84 -19.97
N VAL A 43 -33.03 10.23 -18.79
CA VAL A 43 -32.33 9.33 -17.86
C VAL A 43 -33.17 8.10 -17.46
N ALA A 44 -34.50 8.23 -17.49
CA ALA A 44 -35.41 7.12 -17.18
C ALA A 44 -35.22 5.91 -18.11
N TYR A 45 -34.80 6.13 -19.36
CA TYR A 45 -34.53 5.02 -20.29
C TYR A 45 -33.28 4.22 -19.90
N ALA A 46 -32.24 4.87 -19.40
CA ALA A 46 -31.06 4.18 -18.87
C ALA A 46 -31.42 3.39 -17.61
N CYS A 47 -32.19 3.98 -16.68
CA CYS A 47 -32.72 3.27 -15.51
C CYS A 47 -33.54 2.04 -15.91
N GLY A 48 -34.47 2.19 -16.86
CA GLY A 48 -35.27 1.10 -17.38
C GLY A 48 -34.46 0.00 -18.07
N HIS A 49 -33.30 0.34 -18.64
CA HIS A 49 -32.37 -0.63 -19.21
C HIS A 49 -31.75 -1.51 -18.12
N ILE A 50 -31.28 -0.91 -17.02
CA ILE A 50 -30.72 -1.63 -15.86
C ILE A 50 -31.79 -2.48 -15.16
N VAL A 51 -33.03 -1.99 -15.04
CA VAL A 51 -34.14 -2.78 -14.47
C VAL A 51 -34.40 -4.05 -15.28
N LYS A 52 -34.29 -4.00 -16.61
CA LYS A 52 -34.46 -5.17 -17.48
C LYS A 52 -33.27 -6.12 -17.43
N ASN A 53 -32.06 -5.59 -17.31
CA ASN A 53 -30.84 -6.36 -17.19
C ASN A 53 -29.83 -5.63 -16.28
N PRO A 54 -29.69 -6.04 -15.00
CA PRO A 54 -28.83 -5.35 -14.03
C PRO A 54 -27.36 -5.25 -14.46
N THR A 55 -26.86 -6.18 -15.28
CA THR A 55 -25.47 -6.17 -15.76
C THR A 55 -25.19 -5.05 -16.77
N ASP A 56 -26.22 -4.42 -17.34
CA ASP A 56 -26.06 -3.29 -18.25
C ASP A 56 -25.68 -1.98 -17.53
N VAL A 57 -25.61 -1.98 -16.18
CA VAL A 57 -25.15 -0.83 -15.39
C VAL A 57 -23.80 -0.31 -15.86
N ASP A 58 -22.87 -1.19 -16.23
CA ASP A 58 -21.52 -0.79 -16.68
C ASP A 58 -21.52 -0.24 -18.12
N LYS A 59 -22.60 -0.46 -18.89
CA LYS A 59 -22.75 0.07 -20.26
C LYS A 59 -23.33 1.47 -20.28
N VAL A 60 -24.16 1.81 -19.29
CA VAL A 60 -24.93 3.06 -19.27
C VAL A 60 -24.55 3.99 -18.10
N THR A 61 -23.54 3.63 -17.32
CA THR A 61 -23.01 4.44 -16.23
C THR A 61 -21.47 4.42 -16.23
N ALA A 62 -20.85 5.25 -15.38
CA ALA A 62 -19.41 5.24 -15.18
C ALA A 62 -18.91 4.08 -14.30
N ARG A 63 -19.81 3.27 -13.73
CA ARG A 63 -19.50 2.24 -12.71
C ARG A 63 -18.33 1.34 -13.09
N GLY A 64 -18.29 0.84 -14.33
CA GLY A 64 -17.25 -0.07 -14.80
C GLY A 64 -15.83 0.53 -14.81
N ASN A 65 -15.69 1.86 -14.77
CA ASN A 65 -14.40 2.56 -14.69
C ASN A 65 -14.19 3.27 -13.34
N LEU A 66 -15.11 3.10 -12.39
CA LEU A 66 -15.12 3.83 -11.12
C LEU A 66 -14.66 2.94 -9.97
N VAL A 67 -13.57 3.32 -9.31
CA VAL A 67 -13.02 2.64 -8.14
C VAL A 67 -13.24 3.48 -6.88
N ALA A 68 -13.58 2.83 -5.77
CA ALA A 68 -13.56 3.48 -4.46
C ALA A 68 -12.18 3.35 -3.83
N VAL A 69 -11.54 4.46 -3.49
CA VAL A 69 -10.37 4.45 -2.59
C VAL A 69 -10.88 4.70 -1.17
N ILE A 70 -10.82 3.67 -0.32
CA ILE A 70 -11.46 3.70 0.99
C ILE A 70 -10.43 3.56 2.11
N THR A 71 -10.55 4.43 3.11
CA THR A 71 -9.75 4.40 4.33
C THR A 71 -10.59 4.75 5.56
N ASN A 72 -10.10 4.43 6.75
CA ASN A 72 -10.56 5.05 8.00
C ASN A 72 -9.49 5.96 8.65
N GLY A 73 -8.35 6.16 7.97
CA GLY A 73 -7.25 7.01 8.45
C GLY A 73 -6.48 6.45 9.64
N SER A 74 -6.57 5.13 9.90
CA SER A 74 -5.96 4.51 11.08
C SER A 74 -4.48 4.13 10.92
N ALA A 75 -3.94 4.16 9.71
CA ALA A 75 -2.53 3.86 9.43
C ALA A 75 -1.97 4.69 8.27
N VAL A 76 -2.18 6.01 8.29
CA VAL A 76 -1.80 6.89 7.19
C VAL A 76 -0.29 7.03 7.09
N LEU A 77 0.32 6.48 6.03
CA LEU A 77 1.77 6.52 5.80
C LEU A 77 2.55 6.07 7.05
N GLY A 78 3.62 6.79 7.42
CA GLY A 78 4.32 6.64 8.70
C GLY A 78 3.76 7.51 9.83
N LEU A 79 2.60 8.15 9.65
CA LEU A 79 1.99 9.06 10.63
C LEU A 79 1.09 8.31 11.63
N GLY A 80 0.61 7.12 11.25
CA GLY A 80 -0.23 6.28 12.09
C GLY A 80 -1.70 6.70 12.05
N ASP A 81 -2.37 6.55 13.20
CA ASP A 81 -3.79 6.86 13.35
C ASP A 81 -3.98 8.38 13.51
N ILE A 82 -4.30 9.05 12.40
CA ILE A 82 -4.55 10.50 12.34
C ILE A 82 -6.01 10.82 11.98
N GLY A 83 -6.83 9.78 11.84
CA GLY A 83 -8.25 9.87 11.52
C GLY A 83 -8.56 10.20 10.05
N PRO A 84 -9.84 10.06 9.67
CA PRO A 84 -10.29 10.15 8.28
C PRO A 84 -10.10 11.54 7.66
N LEU A 85 -10.26 12.63 8.43
CA LEU A 85 -10.08 13.98 7.88
C LEU A 85 -8.62 14.25 7.47
N ALA A 86 -7.66 13.79 8.28
CA ALA A 86 -6.25 14.02 8.00
C ALA A 86 -5.69 13.05 6.95
N SER A 87 -6.38 11.93 6.67
CA SER A 87 -6.02 11.00 5.59
C SER A 87 -6.43 11.50 4.20
N LYS A 88 -7.41 12.40 4.11
CA LYS A 88 -7.99 12.89 2.85
C LYS A 88 -6.97 13.37 1.80
N PRO A 89 -5.93 14.15 2.16
CA PRO A 89 -4.91 14.52 1.19
C PRO A 89 -4.14 13.32 0.62
N VAL A 90 -4.04 12.19 1.31
CA VAL A 90 -3.41 10.97 0.76
C VAL A 90 -4.36 10.29 -0.22
N MET A 91 -5.64 10.15 0.14
CA MET A 91 -6.66 9.49 -0.69
C MET A 91 -6.93 10.22 -2.00
N GLU A 92 -7.04 11.56 -1.97
CA GLU A 92 -7.08 12.36 -3.21
C GLU A 92 -5.83 12.13 -4.07
N GLY A 93 -4.69 11.86 -3.42
CA GLY A 93 -3.44 11.53 -4.09
C GLY A 93 -3.55 10.23 -4.87
N LYS A 94 -4.08 9.18 -4.24
CA LYS A 94 -4.33 7.90 -4.90
C LYS A 94 -5.30 8.06 -6.07
N ALA A 95 -6.37 8.84 -5.90
CA ALA A 95 -7.33 9.12 -6.96
C ALA A 95 -6.68 9.74 -8.21
N VAL A 96 -5.86 10.79 -8.03
CA VAL A 96 -5.18 11.42 -9.19
C VAL A 96 -4.15 10.50 -9.84
N LEU A 97 -3.53 9.60 -9.08
CA LEU A 97 -2.58 8.62 -9.61
C LEU A 97 -3.29 7.54 -10.44
N PHE A 98 -4.41 6.99 -9.96
CA PHE A 98 -5.29 6.10 -10.75
C PHE A 98 -5.67 6.76 -12.07
N LYS A 99 -6.15 8.01 -12.01
CA LYS A 99 -6.57 8.74 -13.20
C LYS A 99 -5.41 8.99 -14.16
N LYS A 100 -4.26 9.43 -13.64
CA LYS A 100 -3.11 9.82 -14.44
C LYS A 100 -2.45 8.63 -15.14
N PHE A 101 -2.33 7.49 -14.48
CA PHE A 101 -1.55 6.36 -14.97
C PHE A 101 -2.39 5.30 -15.68
N ALA A 102 -3.66 5.14 -15.33
CA ALA A 102 -4.53 4.10 -15.90
C ALA A 102 -5.88 4.62 -16.42
N ASN A 103 -6.14 5.93 -16.34
CA ASN A 103 -7.42 6.54 -16.73
C ASN A 103 -8.65 5.96 -15.96
N ILE A 104 -8.42 5.46 -14.75
CA ILE A 104 -9.47 4.99 -13.83
C ILE A 104 -10.03 6.19 -13.07
N ASP A 105 -11.36 6.30 -13.00
CA ASP A 105 -12.04 7.31 -12.21
C ASP A 105 -12.17 6.83 -10.77
N VAL A 106 -12.03 7.74 -9.81
CA VAL A 106 -12.01 7.39 -8.39
C VAL A 106 -12.89 8.33 -7.58
N PHE A 107 -13.59 7.76 -6.60
CA PHE A 107 -14.01 8.52 -5.42
C PHE A 107 -13.23 8.04 -4.21
N ASP A 108 -12.58 8.98 -3.53
CA ASP A 108 -12.02 8.80 -2.20
C ASP A 108 -13.14 8.86 -1.15
N ILE A 109 -13.14 7.89 -0.23
CA ILE A 109 -14.13 7.76 0.84
C ILE A 109 -13.39 7.51 2.16
N GLU A 110 -13.38 8.53 3.02
CA GLU A 110 -12.84 8.44 4.37
C GLU A 110 -13.97 8.14 5.38
N ILE A 111 -13.93 6.95 5.99
CA ILE A 111 -14.96 6.47 6.90
C ILE A 111 -14.54 6.68 8.36
N ASP A 112 -15.34 7.44 9.11
CA ASP A 112 -15.15 7.61 10.56
C ASP A 112 -15.83 6.49 11.36
N GLU A 113 -15.35 5.25 11.19
CA GLU A 113 -15.83 4.08 11.93
C GLU A 113 -14.67 3.11 12.24
N PRO A 114 -14.28 2.96 13.51
CA PRO A 114 -13.19 2.06 13.91
C PRO A 114 -13.61 0.59 14.02
N ASN A 115 -14.91 0.27 14.08
CA ASN A 115 -15.37 -1.11 14.21
C ASN A 115 -15.29 -1.87 12.88
N VAL A 116 -14.59 -3.01 12.88
CA VAL A 116 -14.37 -3.88 11.72
C VAL A 116 -15.65 -4.36 11.05
N ASP A 117 -16.67 -4.76 11.81
CA ASP A 117 -17.91 -5.28 11.20
C ASP A 117 -18.72 -4.16 10.56
N LYS A 118 -18.80 -3.01 11.24
CA LYS A 118 -19.53 -1.85 10.71
C LYS A 118 -18.85 -1.24 9.49
N ILE A 119 -17.53 -1.12 9.47
CA ILE A 119 -16.82 -0.61 8.27
C ILE A 119 -17.02 -1.57 7.09
N VAL A 120 -17.01 -2.90 7.32
CA VAL A 120 -17.33 -3.90 6.29
C VAL A 120 -18.76 -3.72 5.79
N ASP A 121 -19.74 -3.51 6.68
CA ASP A 121 -21.14 -3.24 6.30
C ASP A 121 -21.27 -1.97 5.44
N ILE A 122 -20.61 -0.89 5.84
CA ILE A 122 -20.60 0.38 5.09
C ILE A 122 -20.00 0.14 3.70
N ILE A 123 -18.81 -0.43 3.61
CA ILE A 123 -18.13 -0.65 2.32
C ILE A 123 -18.94 -1.58 1.42
N ALA A 124 -19.42 -2.70 1.95
CA ALA A 124 -20.20 -3.66 1.16
C ALA A 124 -21.51 -3.04 0.63
N SER A 125 -22.12 -2.11 1.38
CA SER A 125 -23.33 -1.41 0.91
C SER A 125 -23.09 -0.50 -0.31
N LEU A 126 -21.83 -0.13 -0.56
CA LEU A 126 -21.43 0.71 -1.69
C LEU A 126 -21.15 -0.07 -2.99
N GLU A 127 -21.19 -1.41 -2.97
CA GLU A 127 -20.95 -2.27 -4.15
C GLU A 127 -21.72 -1.84 -5.43
N PRO A 128 -22.99 -1.39 -5.37
CA PRO A 128 -23.71 -0.97 -6.57
C PRO A 128 -23.07 0.22 -7.29
N THR A 129 -22.32 1.08 -6.59
CA THR A 129 -21.73 2.31 -7.14
C THR A 129 -20.42 2.05 -7.88
N PHE A 130 -19.64 1.07 -7.43
CA PHE A 130 -18.24 0.92 -7.83
C PHE A 130 -18.01 -0.34 -8.66
N GLY A 131 -17.05 -0.27 -9.59
CA GLY A 131 -16.52 -1.42 -10.31
C GLY A 131 -15.43 -2.17 -9.54
N GLY A 132 -14.82 -1.54 -8.54
CA GLY A 132 -13.82 -2.13 -7.65
C GLY A 132 -13.57 -1.28 -6.39
N VAL A 133 -12.96 -1.89 -5.38
CA VAL A 133 -12.60 -1.23 -4.12
C VAL A 133 -11.10 -1.36 -3.85
N ASN A 134 -10.45 -0.23 -3.61
CA ASN A 134 -9.08 -0.14 -3.14
C ASN A 134 -9.07 0.30 -1.66
N LEU A 135 -8.75 -0.61 -0.75
CA LEU A 135 -8.54 -0.33 0.67
C LEU A 135 -7.15 0.28 0.88
N GLU A 136 -7.09 1.34 1.68
CA GLU A 136 -5.87 2.13 1.88
C GLU A 136 -5.71 2.57 3.33
N ASP A 137 -4.48 2.56 3.86
CA ASP A 137 -4.11 3.16 5.14
C ASP A 137 -4.99 2.68 6.33
N ILE A 138 -5.33 1.38 6.35
CA ILE A 138 -6.07 0.73 7.45
C ILE A 138 -5.10 -0.10 8.30
N LYS A 139 -5.09 0.11 9.61
CA LYS A 139 -4.14 -0.54 10.52
C LYS A 139 -4.32 -2.07 10.58
N ALA A 140 -3.22 -2.75 10.86
CA ALA A 140 -3.22 -4.17 11.22
C ALA A 140 -3.49 -4.34 12.72
N PRO A 141 -4.19 -5.43 13.14
CA PRO A 141 -4.66 -6.55 12.31
C PRO A 141 -6.01 -6.35 11.61
N GLU A 142 -6.69 -5.24 11.83
CA GLU A 142 -8.06 -4.98 11.35
C GLU A 142 -8.17 -5.06 9.82
N CYS A 143 -7.20 -4.50 9.08
CA CYS A 143 -7.16 -4.56 7.61
C CYS A 143 -7.30 -5.98 7.05
N PHE A 144 -6.67 -6.98 7.66
CA PHE A 144 -6.77 -8.38 7.22
C PHE A 144 -8.19 -8.92 7.33
N LEU A 145 -8.88 -8.58 8.43
CA LEU A 145 -10.25 -9.02 8.68
C LEU A 145 -11.23 -8.29 7.76
N ILE A 146 -11.04 -7.00 7.57
CA ILE A 146 -11.87 -6.17 6.68
C ILE A 146 -11.77 -6.70 5.25
N GLU A 147 -10.56 -6.83 4.72
CA GLU A 147 -10.35 -7.32 3.36
C GLU A 147 -10.93 -8.72 3.15
N LYS A 148 -10.67 -9.65 4.08
CA LYS A 148 -11.20 -11.01 3.99
C LYS A 148 -12.73 -11.03 3.94
N LYS A 149 -13.39 -10.30 4.84
CA LYS A 149 -14.86 -10.25 4.90
C LYS A 149 -15.47 -9.57 3.67
N LEU A 150 -14.80 -8.56 3.13
CA LEU A 150 -15.25 -7.90 1.90
C LEU A 150 -15.09 -8.82 0.69
N HIS A 151 -13.98 -9.54 0.56
CA HIS A 151 -13.81 -10.55 -0.48
C HIS A 151 -14.87 -11.67 -0.43
N GLU A 152 -15.27 -12.10 0.78
CA GLU A 152 -16.31 -13.12 0.95
C GLU A 152 -17.71 -12.62 0.60
N ARG A 153 -17.97 -11.31 0.74
CA ARG A 153 -19.30 -10.71 0.61
C ARG A 153 -19.55 -10.03 -0.74
N MET A 154 -18.54 -9.37 -1.29
CA MET A 154 -18.68 -8.51 -2.46
C MET A 154 -18.48 -9.26 -3.77
N LYS A 155 -19.15 -8.81 -4.83
CA LYS A 155 -19.01 -9.38 -6.19
C LYS A 155 -18.08 -8.58 -7.10
N ILE A 156 -17.49 -7.52 -6.58
CA ILE A 156 -16.46 -6.71 -7.25
C ILE A 156 -15.09 -6.98 -6.61
N PRO A 157 -13.99 -6.76 -7.34
CA PRO A 157 -12.65 -6.90 -6.78
C PRO A 157 -12.45 -5.94 -5.60
N VAL A 158 -11.83 -6.47 -4.54
CA VAL A 158 -11.40 -5.73 -3.36
C VAL A 158 -9.90 -5.92 -3.21
N PHE A 159 -9.15 -4.83 -3.17
CA PHE A 159 -7.69 -4.86 -3.14
C PHE A 159 -7.18 -3.96 -2.04
N HIS A 160 -6.32 -4.46 -1.16
CA HIS A 160 -5.62 -3.62 -0.21
C HIS A 160 -4.22 -3.25 -0.72
N ASP A 161 -3.99 -1.97 -1.06
CA ASP A 161 -2.74 -1.54 -1.71
C ASP A 161 -1.52 -1.68 -0.80
N ASP A 162 -1.63 -1.27 0.47
CA ASP A 162 -0.50 -1.40 1.41
C ASP A 162 -0.07 -2.85 1.63
N GLN A 163 -0.96 -3.83 1.42
CA GLN A 163 -0.63 -5.24 1.50
C GLN A 163 -0.05 -5.73 0.17
N HIS A 164 -0.91 -5.85 -0.84
CA HIS A 164 -0.58 -6.56 -2.07
C HIS A 164 0.22 -5.70 -3.03
N GLY A 165 -0.10 -4.41 -3.12
CA GLY A 165 0.64 -3.47 -3.96
C GLY A 165 2.09 -3.39 -3.52
N THR A 166 2.32 -3.19 -2.21
CA THR A 166 3.66 -3.20 -1.60
C THR A 166 4.38 -4.52 -1.83
N ALA A 167 3.69 -5.65 -1.65
CA ALA A 167 4.26 -6.98 -1.89
C ALA A 167 4.75 -7.15 -3.33
N ILE A 168 3.93 -6.79 -4.33
CA ILE A 168 4.25 -6.96 -5.74
C ILE A 168 5.46 -6.11 -6.15
N VAL A 169 5.47 -4.82 -5.76
CA VAL A 169 6.61 -3.95 -6.13
C VAL A 169 7.89 -4.33 -5.40
N SER A 170 7.80 -4.78 -4.14
CA SER A 170 8.95 -5.28 -3.39
C SER A 170 9.50 -6.56 -4.01
N ALA A 171 8.61 -7.50 -4.36
CA ALA A 171 8.97 -8.74 -5.02
C ALA A 171 9.65 -8.49 -6.38
N ALA A 172 9.14 -7.56 -7.18
CA ALA A 172 9.77 -7.18 -8.44
C ALA A 172 11.17 -6.59 -8.24
N ALA A 173 11.35 -5.73 -7.23
CA ALA A 173 12.65 -5.16 -6.88
C ALA A 173 13.63 -6.23 -6.39
N ILE A 174 13.18 -7.13 -5.50
CA ILE A 174 13.98 -8.23 -4.96
C ILE A 174 14.37 -9.20 -6.07
N TYR A 175 13.43 -9.61 -6.92
CA TYR A 175 13.68 -10.51 -8.05
C TYR A 175 14.78 -9.97 -8.96
N ASN A 176 14.69 -8.69 -9.36
CA ASN A 176 15.72 -8.08 -10.20
C ASN A 176 17.05 -7.88 -9.45
N GLY A 177 16.99 -7.49 -8.18
CA GLY A 177 18.16 -7.33 -7.34
C GLY A 177 18.96 -8.63 -7.16
N LEU A 178 18.28 -9.74 -6.87
CA LEU A 178 18.87 -11.06 -6.72
C LEU A 178 19.56 -11.53 -8.00
N ARG A 179 18.99 -11.24 -9.18
CA ARG A 179 19.63 -11.53 -10.47
C ARG A 179 20.93 -10.76 -10.68
N ILE A 180 20.99 -9.50 -10.23
CA ILE A 180 22.19 -8.66 -10.35
C ILE A 180 23.30 -9.17 -9.42
N VAL A 181 22.95 -9.61 -8.21
CA VAL A 181 23.93 -10.15 -7.24
C VAL A 181 24.15 -11.65 -7.36
N GLU A 182 23.55 -12.28 -8.38
CA GLU A 182 23.65 -13.70 -8.70
C GLU A 182 23.29 -14.65 -7.53
N LYS A 183 22.24 -14.29 -6.76
CA LYS A 183 21.71 -15.10 -5.65
C LYS A 183 20.37 -15.73 -6.02
N ARG A 184 20.09 -16.91 -5.47
CA ARG A 184 18.81 -17.61 -5.62
C ARG A 184 17.92 -17.35 -4.43
N ILE A 185 16.61 -17.15 -4.65
CA ILE A 185 15.66 -16.77 -3.60
C ILE A 185 15.51 -17.84 -2.51
N GLU A 186 15.72 -19.12 -2.85
CA GLU A 186 15.67 -20.23 -1.90
C GLU A 186 16.85 -20.24 -0.92
N ASP A 187 17.98 -19.60 -1.25
CA ASP A 187 19.20 -19.64 -0.44
C ASP A 187 19.39 -18.42 0.47
N ILE A 188 18.62 -17.35 0.26
CA ILE A 188 18.87 -16.08 0.95
C ILE A 188 18.32 -16.06 2.37
N LYS A 189 19.05 -15.39 3.28
CA LYS A 189 18.55 -14.95 4.58
C LYS A 189 17.88 -13.59 4.47
N VAL A 190 16.63 -13.50 4.92
CA VAL A 190 15.81 -12.29 4.84
C VAL A 190 15.51 -11.76 6.23
N VAL A 191 15.85 -10.50 6.47
CA VAL A 191 15.55 -9.80 7.71
C VAL A 191 14.54 -8.71 7.44
N VAL A 192 13.39 -8.80 8.11
CA VAL A 192 12.25 -7.91 7.90
C VAL A 192 11.99 -7.12 9.16
N THR A 193 11.91 -5.80 9.04
CA THR A 193 11.51 -4.93 10.15
C THR A 193 10.12 -4.38 9.89
N GLY A 194 9.25 -4.56 10.86
CA GLY A 194 7.81 -4.45 10.66
C GLY A 194 7.18 -5.83 10.64
N ALA A 195 6.05 -5.96 11.33
CA ALA A 195 5.23 -7.16 11.36
C ALA A 195 3.74 -6.80 11.23
N GLY A 196 3.49 -5.79 10.38
CA GLY A 196 2.16 -5.34 9.99
C GLY A 196 1.73 -5.93 8.65
N ALA A 197 0.67 -5.38 8.07
CA ALA A 197 0.04 -5.85 6.85
C ALA A 197 1.02 -5.96 5.67
N ALA A 198 1.71 -4.86 5.36
CA ALA A 198 2.70 -4.79 4.28
C ALA A 198 3.82 -5.84 4.44
N SER A 199 4.42 -5.93 5.63
CA SER A 199 5.56 -6.84 5.87
C SER A 199 5.16 -8.31 5.70
N ILE A 200 4.02 -8.70 6.25
CA ILE A 200 3.51 -10.07 6.17
C ILE A 200 3.14 -10.40 4.72
N ALA A 201 2.45 -9.49 4.01
CA ALA A 201 2.11 -9.69 2.61
C ALA A 201 3.35 -9.82 1.70
N CYS A 202 4.37 -8.96 1.90
CA CYS A 202 5.63 -9.05 1.17
C CYS A 202 6.30 -10.40 1.37
N VAL A 203 6.45 -10.86 2.63
CA VAL A 203 7.10 -12.13 2.91
C VAL A 203 6.28 -13.31 2.39
N ASN A 204 4.95 -13.29 2.53
CA ASN A 204 4.09 -14.31 1.95
C ASN A 204 4.32 -14.46 0.44
N LEU A 205 4.37 -13.35 -0.30
CA LEU A 205 4.63 -13.38 -1.74
C LEU A 205 6.04 -13.89 -2.05
N LEU A 206 7.06 -13.50 -1.30
CA LEU A 206 8.41 -14.04 -1.49
C LEU A 206 8.47 -15.55 -1.22
N VAL A 207 7.73 -16.05 -0.23
CA VAL A 207 7.63 -17.48 0.09
C VAL A 207 6.95 -18.24 -1.05
N THR A 208 5.88 -17.70 -1.66
CA THR A 208 5.27 -18.34 -2.84
C THR A 208 6.19 -18.31 -4.06
N MET A 209 7.12 -17.35 -4.13
CA MET A 209 8.18 -17.28 -5.13
C MET A 209 9.39 -18.21 -4.85
N GLY A 210 9.44 -18.89 -3.71
CA GLY A 210 10.47 -19.88 -3.37
C GLY A 210 11.35 -19.55 -2.16
N LEU A 211 11.16 -18.40 -1.50
CA LEU A 211 11.86 -18.06 -0.27
C LEU A 211 11.57 -19.10 0.83
N GLN A 212 12.61 -19.62 1.47
CA GLN A 212 12.46 -20.56 2.56
C GLN A 212 12.00 -19.83 3.83
N LYS A 213 10.84 -20.23 4.37
CA LYS A 213 10.26 -19.60 5.58
C LYS A 213 11.22 -19.59 6.77
N ASN A 214 12.03 -20.65 6.91
CA ASN A 214 13.04 -20.76 7.98
C ASN A 214 14.19 -19.75 7.86
N ASN A 215 14.39 -19.16 6.68
CA ASN A 215 15.41 -18.14 6.44
C ASN A 215 14.90 -16.71 6.70
N VAL A 216 13.63 -16.56 7.09
CA VAL A 216 13.05 -15.27 7.45
C VAL A 216 13.33 -14.98 8.93
N ARG A 217 13.72 -13.75 9.23
CA ARG A 217 13.71 -13.18 10.59
C ARG A 217 12.84 -11.94 10.56
N MET A 218 11.66 -12.02 11.17
CA MET A 218 10.74 -10.89 11.28
C MET A 218 10.91 -10.21 12.65
N ILE A 219 10.97 -8.88 12.65
CA ILE A 219 11.17 -8.07 13.84
C ILE A 219 10.02 -7.07 13.96
N ASP A 220 9.44 -6.99 15.15
CA ASP A 220 8.48 -5.94 15.50
C ASP A 220 9.02 -5.05 16.64
N ARG A 221 8.16 -4.21 17.21
CA ARG A 221 8.52 -3.29 18.28
C ARG A 221 9.08 -3.94 19.55
N ASN A 222 8.82 -5.24 19.78
CA ASN A 222 9.36 -5.96 20.94
C ASN A 222 10.54 -6.88 20.57
N GLY A 223 11.11 -6.73 19.37
CA GLY A 223 12.25 -7.52 18.89
C GLY A 223 11.85 -8.62 17.92
N VAL A 224 12.72 -9.63 17.80
CA VAL A 224 12.53 -10.77 16.89
C VAL A 224 11.25 -11.54 17.25
N ILE A 225 10.52 -11.99 16.24
CA ILE A 225 9.39 -12.90 16.40
C ILE A 225 9.94 -14.33 16.43
N TYR A 226 9.90 -14.94 17.61
CA TYR A 226 10.47 -16.27 17.87
C TYR A 226 9.43 -17.22 18.46
N LYS A 227 9.64 -18.54 18.30
CA LYS A 227 8.75 -19.57 18.86
C LYS A 227 8.67 -19.47 20.39
N GLY A 228 7.44 -19.40 20.92
CA GLY A 228 7.19 -19.28 22.37
C GLY A 228 7.26 -17.83 22.89
N ARG A 229 7.34 -16.83 22.02
CA ARG A 229 7.16 -15.44 22.41
C ARG A 229 5.70 -15.18 22.78
N GLU A 230 5.44 -14.58 23.94
CA GLU A 230 4.06 -14.27 24.37
C GLU A 230 3.64 -12.84 24.04
N VAL A 231 4.59 -11.89 24.07
CA VAL A 231 4.28 -10.46 24.00
C VAL A 231 4.09 -9.99 22.56
N GLY A 232 2.92 -9.38 22.28
CA GLY A 232 2.63 -8.72 21.01
C GLY A 232 2.42 -9.67 19.83
N MET A 233 2.15 -10.95 20.10
CA MET A 233 1.82 -11.96 19.10
C MET A 233 0.37 -11.88 18.64
N ASN A 234 0.13 -12.34 17.42
CA ASN A 234 -1.18 -12.54 16.82
C ASN A 234 -1.11 -13.72 15.84
N PRO A 235 -2.23 -14.27 15.36
CA PRO A 235 -2.22 -15.45 14.51
C PRO A 235 -1.34 -15.33 13.26
N TRP A 236 -1.29 -14.16 12.63
CA TRP A 236 -0.45 -13.92 11.44
C TRP A 236 1.05 -13.86 11.76
N LYS A 237 1.42 -13.42 12.96
CA LYS A 237 2.82 -13.41 13.42
C LYS A 237 3.33 -14.80 13.82
N GLU A 238 2.45 -15.65 14.36
CA GLU A 238 2.80 -17.03 14.75
C GLU A 238 3.37 -17.84 13.59
N ASP A 239 2.87 -17.57 12.38
CA ASP A 239 3.36 -18.18 11.15
C ASP A 239 4.84 -17.88 10.91
N TYR A 240 5.32 -16.69 11.27
CA TYR A 240 6.70 -16.25 11.07
C TYR A 240 7.56 -16.32 12.35
N ALA A 241 7.02 -16.90 13.42
CA ALA A 241 7.78 -17.16 14.63
C ALA A 241 8.90 -18.17 14.35
N SER A 242 10.14 -17.69 14.40
CA SER A 242 11.34 -18.46 14.06
C SER A 242 11.91 -19.23 15.26
N GLU A 243 12.47 -20.41 15.01
CA GLU A 243 13.31 -21.09 16.00
C GLU A 243 14.71 -20.46 15.98
N THR A 244 14.97 -19.51 16.87
CA THR A 244 16.24 -18.77 16.92
C THR A 244 16.56 -18.23 18.31
N SER A 245 17.85 -18.02 18.59
CA SER A 245 18.35 -17.28 19.74
C SER A 245 18.37 -15.76 19.54
N ASP A 246 18.18 -15.27 18.31
CA ASP A 246 18.17 -13.83 18.00
C ASP A 246 17.06 -13.11 18.80
N ARG A 247 17.34 -11.94 19.37
CA ARG A 247 16.34 -11.14 20.11
C ARG A 247 16.21 -9.73 19.56
N THR A 248 17.27 -9.19 18.99
CA THR A 248 17.32 -7.84 18.44
C THR A 248 17.53 -7.84 16.93
N LEU A 249 17.31 -6.69 16.30
CA LEU A 249 17.68 -6.49 14.88
C LEU A 249 19.19 -6.71 14.68
N ASP A 250 20.02 -6.31 15.65
CA ASP A 250 21.48 -6.43 15.55
C ASP A 250 21.96 -7.89 15.56
N ASP A 251 21.21 -8.79 16.23
CA ASP A 251 21.45 -10.23 16.20
C ASP A 251 21.01 -10.82 14.85
N ALA A 252 19.77 -10.50 14.44
CA ALA A 252 19.15 -11.10 13.27
C ALA A 252 19.83 -10.73 11.94
N ILE A 253 20.41 -9.53 11.85
CA ILE A 253 20.98 -8.96 10.61
C ILE A 253 22.31 -9.61 10.16
N VAL A 254 22.96 -10.37 11.04
CA VAL A 254 24.22 -11.07 10.73
C VAL A 254 24.01 -12.01 9.54
N ASP A 255 24.85 -11.88 8.51
CA ASP A 255 24.80 -12.64 7.26
C ASP A 255 23.46 -12.54 6.50
N ALA A 256 22.67 -11.50 6.74
CA ALA A 256 21.46 -11.27 5.96
C ALA A 256 21.80 -10.86 4.53
N ASP A 257 21.16 -11.49 3.54
CA ASP A 257 21.26 -11.14 2.13
C ASP A 257 20.31 -10.02 1.73
N LEU A 258 19.17 -9.96 2.40
CA LEU A 258 18.11 -8.98 2.17
C LEU A 258 17.65 -8.37 3.49
N PHE A 259 17.70 -7.05 3.56
CA PHE A 259 16.97 -6.27 4.56
C PHE A 259 15.71 -5.67 3.91
N LEU A 260 14.55 -5.95 4.50
CA LEU A 260 13.24 -5.42 4.09
C LEU A 260 12.66 -4.53 5.20
N GLY A 261 12.74 -3.22 4.99
CA GLY A 261 12.29 -2.17 5.89
C GLY A 261 10.87 -1.72 5.62
N LEU A 262 9.95 -2.00 6.54
CA LEU A 262 8.53 -1.63 6.51
C LEU A 262 8.06 -1.23 7.92
N SER A 263 8.80 -0.34 8.59
CA SER A 263 8.54 -0.05 10.00
C SER A 263 8.66 1.43 10.37
N GLY A 264 9.87 1.93 10.58
CA GLY A 264 10.09 3.30 11.04
C GLY A 264 11.47 3.85 10.75
N PRO A 265 11.65 5.16 10.93
CA PRO A 265 12.83 5.88 10.49
C PRO A 265 14.09 5.52 11.29
N GLY A 266 15.22 5.40 10.59
CA GLY A 266 16.54 5.33 11.21
C GLY A 266 16.83 4.08 12.05
N ILE A 267 16.03 3.02 11.95
CA ILE A 267 16.22 1.81 12.76
C ILE A 267 17.42 0.97 12.30
N LEU A 268 17.78 1.01 11.02
CA LEU A 268 18.91 0.26 10.48
C LEU A 268 20.18 1.10 10.61
N LYS A 269 21.08 0.70 11.51
CA LYS A 269 22.31 1.45 11.79
C LYS A 269 23.43 1.05 10.84
N ALA A 270 24.38 1.96 10.62
CA ALA A 270 25.57 1.68 9.81
C ALA A 270 26.37 0.46 10.33
N SER A 271 26.46 0.27 11.65
CA SER A 271 27.10 -0.91 12.24
C SER A 271 26.40 -2.23 11.87
N MET A 272 25.08 -2.22 11.71
CA MET A 272 24.27 -3.40 11.37
C MET A 272 24.47 -3.80 9.90
N ILE A 273 24.46 -2.82 8.99
CA ILE A 273 24.65 -3.12 7.54
C ILE A 273 26.01 -3.77 7.28
N LYS A 274 27.05 -3.41 8.04
CA LYS A 274 28.38 -4.05 7.91
C LYS A 274 28.37 -5.55 8.23
N LYS A 275 27.39 -6.04 8.99
CA LYS A 275 27.25 -7.45 9.37
C LYS A 275 26.48 -8.27 8.33
N MET A 276 25.87 -7.62 7.33
CA MET A 276 25.14 -8.31 6.27
C MET A 276 26.08 -9.07 5.33
N ALA A 277 25.53 -10.07 4.64
CA ALA A 277 26.24 -10.86 3.65
C ALA A 277 26.85 -9.97 2.52
N PRO A 278 27.84 -10.47 1.75
CA PRO A 278 28.36 -9.76 0.58
C PRO A 278 27.28 -9.43 -0.45
N ASN A 279 27.37 -8.27 -1.10
CA ASN A 279 26.40 -7.76 -2.08
C ASN A 279 24.94 -7.81 -1.54
N PRO A 280 24.65 -7.18 -0.40
CA PRO A 280 23.31 -7.26 0.19
C PRO A 280 22.31 -6.36 -0.55
N LEU A 281 21.04 -6.76 -0.48
CA LEU A 281 19.89 -5.95 -0.88
C LEU A 281 19.36 -5.21 0.35
N VAL A 282 19.22 -3.89 0.26
CA VAL A 282 18.67 -3.05 1.33
C VAL A 282 17.49 -2.26 0.80
N LEU A 283 16.28 -2.74 1.10
CA LEU A 283 15.03 -2.06 0.78
C LEU A 283 14.57 -1.31 2.03
N ALA A 284 14.83 0.00 2.11
CA ALA A 284 14.42 0.85 3.24
C ALA A 284 13.21 1.69 2.84
N MET A 285 12.00 1.15 3.05
CA MET A 285 10.77 1.64 2.42
C MET A 285 9.87 2.47 3.35
N SER A 286 10.30 2.74 4.59
CA SER A 286 9.57 3.67 5.46
C SER A 286 9.47 5.08 4.87
N ASN A 287 8.28 5.68 4.97
CA ASN A 287 8.00 7.04 4.54
C ASN A 287 7.56 7.91 5.73
N PRO A 288 7.89 9.22 5.75
CA PRO A 288 8.70 9.94 4.76
C PRO A 288 10.22 9.75 4.91
N THR A 289 10.65 9.18 6.03
CA THR A 289 12.06 8.96 6.35
C THR A 289 12.36 7.45 6.43
N PRO A 290 13.34 6.94 5.64
CA PRO A 290 13.62 5.52 5.56
C PRO A 290 14.31 4.96 6.81
N GLU A 291 14.36 3.63 6.92
CA GLU A 291 15.09 2.90 7.96
C GLU A 291 16.58 3.25 7.99
N ILE A 292 17.15 3.59 6.83
CA ILE A 292 18.47 4.18 6.67
C ILE A 292 18.49 5.08 5.43
N MET A 293 19.22 6.20 5.51
CA MET A 293 19.43 7.07 4.35
C MET A 293 20.33 6.38 3.31
N PRO A 294 19.99 6.42 2.00
CA PRO A 294 20.77 5.77 0.95
C PRO A 294 22.25 6.16 0.94
N GLU A 295 22.57 7.42 1.21
CA GLU A 295 23.93 7.93 1.25
C GLU A 295 24.74 7.27 2.39
N LEU A 296 24.13 7.11 3.56
CA LEU A 296 24.77 6.45 4.70
C LEU A 296 24.94 4.96 4.43
N ALA A 297 23.93 4.30 3.88
CA ALA A 297 24.01 2.89 3.51
C ALA A 297 25.11 2.65 2.48
N LYS A 298 25.16 3.44 1.40
CA LYS A 298 26.15 3.29 0.33
C LYS A 298 27.57 3.61 0.78
N LYS A 299 27.75 4.63 1.62
CA LYS A 299 29.05 4.94 2.24
C LYS A 299 29.54 3.80 3.14
N THR A 300 28.63 3.13 3.82
CA THR A 300 28.95 2.08 4.80
C THR A 300 29.18 0.71 4.15
N ARG A 301 28.40 0.39 3.13
CA ARG A 301 28.41 -0.88 2.40
C ARG A 301 28.36 -0.59 0.89
N PRO A 302 29.51 -0.28 0.26
CA PRO A 302 29.56 0.14 -1.13
C PRO A 302 29.02 -0.91 -2.11
N ASP A 303 29.06 -2.19 -1.74
CA ASP A 303 28.52 -3.32 -2.49
C ASP A 303 27.00 -3.52 -2.34
N ALA A 304 26.33 -2.77 -1.47
CA ALA A 304 24.89 -2.87 -1.31
C ALA A 304 24.12 -2.28 -2.52
N ILE A 305 23.07 -2.99 -2.93
CA ILE A 305 22.00 -2.46 -3.77
C ILE A 305 20.93 -1.90 -2.84
N ILE A 306 20.62 -0.61 -3.01
CA ILE A 306 19.74 0.13 -2.12
C ILE A 306 18.51 0.58 -2.89
N ALA A 307 17.35 0.45 -2.25
CA ALA A 307 16.06 0.90 -2.77
C ALA A 307 15.25 1.54 -1.63
N THR A 308 14.39 2.51 -1.97
CA THR A 308 13.53 3.21 -1.00
C THR A 308 12.15 3.49 -1.55
N GLY A 309 11.20 3.92 -0.71
CA GLY A 309 9.88 4.37 -1.17
C GLY A 309 9.86 5.75 -1.85
N ARG A 310 10.99 6.49 -1.79
CA ARG A 310 11.08 7.89 -2.17
C ARG A 310 11.48 8.09 -3.63
N SER A 311 10.88 9.09 -4.27
CA SER A 311 11.09 9.42 -5.68
C SER A 311 12.36 10.23 -5.95
N ASP A 312 12.96 10.84 -4.93
CA ASP A 312 14.19 11.62 -5.06
C ASP A 312 15.46 10.76 -4.97
N PHE A 313 15.33 9.44 -4.82
CA PHE A 313 16.43 8.49 -4.83
C PHE A 313 16.31 7.47 -5.98
N PRO A 314 17.44 6.90 -6.45
CA PRO A 314 17.41 5.76 -7.38
C PRO A 314 16.66 4.55 -6.79
N ASN A 315 16.19 3.67 -7.67
CA ASN A 315 15.51 2.42 -7.30
C ASN A 315 14.30 2.64 -6.38
N GLN A 316 13.40 3.53 -6.79
CA GLN A 316 12.16 3.74 -6.07
C GLN A 316 11.28 2.48 -6.14
N VAL A 317 10.91 1.95 -4.96
CA VAL A 317 9.93 0.88 -4.78
C VAL A 317 8.65 1.53 -4.28
N ASN A 318 7.71 1.77 -5.20
CA ASN A 318 6.49 2.49 -4.89
C ASN A 318 5.29 1.82 -5.55
N ASN A 319 4.22 1.67 -4.78
CA ASN A 319 2.99 0.98 -5.18
C ASN A 319 2.32 1.61 -6.41
N VAL A 320 2.65 2.87 -6.77
CA VAL A 320 2.21 3.53 -8.01
C VAL A 320 2.55 2.74 -9.28
N LEU A 321 3.55 1.86 -9.22
CA LEU A 321 3.91 0.96 -10.33
C LEU A 321 2.95 -0.24 -10.46
N CYS A 322 1.97 -0.36 -9.56
CA CYS A 322 1.18 -1.56 -9.37
C CYS A 322 -0.32 -1.24 -9.33
N PHE A 323 -0.79 -0.55 -8.28
CA PHE A 323 -2.24 -0.36 -8.05
C PHE A 323 -3.02 0.28 -9.20
N PRO A 324 -2.47 1.22 -10.01
CA PRO A 324 -3.26 1.77 -11.11
C PRO A 324 -3.62 0.71 -12.18
N PHE A 325 -2.84 -0.37 -12.28
CA PHE A 325 -2.90 -1.31 -13.41
C PHE A 325 -3.50 -2.67 -13.07
N ILE A 326 -3.69 -2.98 -11.78
CA ILE A 326 -4.35 -4.20 -11.29
C ILE A 326 -5.86 -4.00 -11.33
#